data_AF-A0A2D9YDK9-F1
#
_entry.id   AF-A0A2D9YDK9-F1
#
_cell.length_a   1.000
_cell.length_b   1.000
_cell.length_c   1.000
_cell.angle_alpha   90.00
_cell.angle_beta   90.00
_cell.angle_gamma   90.00
#
_symmetry.space_group_name_H-M   'P 1'
#
loop_
_entity.id
_entity.type
_entity.pdbx_description
1 polymer ?
#
loop_
_entity_poly.entity_id
_entity_poly.type
_entity_poly.pdbx_seq_one_letter_code
_entity_poly.pdbx_strand_id
1 'polypeptide(L)' 'MDFLQKMDFPGLKSQIPINTTPVKLSETPGAIRQRTAKLGEHTSEILDALGYSLDEISEMRDARVV' A
#
# COMPACT_ATOMS: atom_id res chain seq x y z
N MET A 1 26.41 -2.38 4.15
CA MET A 1 25.24 -2.85 4.92
C MET A 1 24.17 -1.79 4.79
N ASP A 2 23.18 -2.00 3.92
CA ASP A 2 22.13 -1.01 3.67
C ASP A 2 20.94 -1.28 4.58
N PHE A 3 21.01 -0.73 5.79
CA PHE A 3 19.95 -0.87 6.80
C PHE A 3 18.78 0.08 6.57
N LEU A 4 19.01 1.20 5.89
CA LEU A 4 18.00 2.23 5.62
C LEU A 4 17.92 2.49 4.12
N GLN A 5 16.70 2.61 3.61
CA GLN A 5 16.42 3.13 2.27
C GLN A 5 15.50 4.33 2.37
N LYS A 6 15.60 5.27 1.43
CA LYS A 6 14.68 6.40 1.34
C LYS A 6 13.44 5.97 0.57
N MET A 7 12.26 6.37 1.05
CA MET A 7 10.99 6.06 0.41
C MET A 7 10.04 7.24 0.51
N ASP A 8 9.23 7.44 -0.53
CA ASP A 8 8.14 8.42 -0.51
C ASP A 8 7.04 7.96 0.45
N PHE A 9 6.41 8.91 1.14
CA PHE A 9 5.28 8.65 2.02
C PHE A 9 4.12 9.56 1.63
N PRO A 10 2.90 9.03 1.45
CA PRO A 10 1.76 9.85 1.03
C PRO A 10 1.46 10.97 2.03
N GLY A 11 1.45 12.22 1.56
CA GLY A 11 1.19 13.40 2.39
C GLY A 11 2.44 14.09 2.94
N LEU A 12 3.64 13.53 2.75
CA LEU A 12 4.90 14.19 3.06
C LEU A 12 5.56 14.77 1.80
N LYS A 13 6.27 15.89 1.98
CA LYS A 13 7.00 16.58 0.89
C LYS A 13 8.39 16.01 0.63
N SER A 14 8.91 15.21 1.54
CA SER A 14 10.26 14.65 1.49
C SER A 14 10.23 13.16 1.78
N GLN A 15 11.18 12.45 1.19
CA GLN A 15 11.40 11.03 1.47
C GLN A 15 11.78 10.81 2.93
N ILE A 16 11.32 9.69 3.48
CA ILE A 16 11.63 9.25 4.84
C ILE A 16 12.57 8.04 4.81
N PRO A 17 13.50 7.91 5.77
CA PRO A 17 14.29 6.70 5.92
C PRO A 17 13.42 5.57 6.49
N ILE A 18 13.48 4.40 5.87
CA ILE A 18 12.81 3.19 6.35
C ILE A 18 13.80 2.04 6.43
N ASN A 19 13.58 1.14 7.38
CA ASN A 19 14.39 -0.05 7.51
C ASN A 19 14.22 -0.96 6.29
N THR A 20 15.33 -1.46 5.75
CA THR A 20 15.28 -2.53 4.75
C THR A 20 14.99 -3.87 5.42
N THR A 21 14.80 -4.91 4.62
CA THR A 21 14.59 -6.28 5.11
C THR A 21 15.79 -6.74 5.97
N PRO A 22 15.59 -7.09 7.26
CA PRO A 22 16.69 -7.39 8.17
C PRO A 22 17.39 -8.72 7.87
N VAL A 23 16.70 -9.62 7.15
CA VAL A 23 17.23 -10.92 6.70
C VAL A 23 17.46 -10.86 5.19
N LYS A 24 18.62 -11.34 4.74
CA LYS A 24 18.96 -11.47 3.32
C LYS A 24 18.86 -12.94 2.91
N LEU A 25 17.99 -13.20 1.95
CA LEU A 25 17.84 -14.51 1.31
C LEU A 25 18.66 -14.51 0.03
N SER A 26 19.35 -15.62 -0.26
CA SER A 26 20.19 -15.75 -1.44
C SER A 26 19.39 -15.90 -2.73
N GLU A 27 18.30 -16.68 -2.71
CA GLU A 27 17.50 -16.97 -3.91
C GLU A 27 16.33 -16.01 -4.09
N THR A 28 15.70 -15.58 -2.99
CA THR A 28 14.51 -14.71 -3.02
C THR A 28 14.73 -13.45 -2.17
N PRO A 29 15.63 -12.53 -2.58
CA PRO A 29 15.89 -11.31 -1.82
C PRO A 29 14.62 -10.52 -1.53
N GLY A 30 14.32 -10.30 -0.25
CA GLY A 30 13.18 -9.48 0.15
C GLY A 30 13.41 -8.01 -0.19
N ALA A 31 12.45 -7.38 -0.85
CA ALA A 31 12.49 -5.97 -1.26
C ALA A 31 11.22 -5.22 -0.83
N ILE A 32 11.36 -3.92 -0.56
CA ILE A 32 10.21 -3.02 -0.39
C ILE A 32 9.76 -2.61 -1.80
N ARG A 33 8.61 -3.14 -2.23
CA ARG A 33 8.13 -3.01 -3.61
C ARG A 33 7.29 -1.77 -3.86
N GLN A 34 6.68 -1.23 -2.81
CA GLN A 34 5.76 -0.11 -2.90
C GLN A 34 5.80 0.69 -1.61
N ARG A 35 5.47 1.98 -1.72
CA ARG A 35 5.25 2.85 -0.57
C ARG A 35 4.04 2.40 0.26
N THR A 36 3.93 2.92 1.47
CA THR A 36 2.74 2.67 2.29
C THR A 36 1.48 3.25 1.62
N ALA A 37 0.34 2.61 1.83
CA ALA A 37 -0.95 3.06 1.32
C ALA A 37 -1.54 4.19 2.18
N LYS A 38 -2.34 5.06 1.58
CA LYS A 38 -3.27 5.93 2.31
C LYS A 38 -4.44 5.11 2.84
N LEU A 39 -5.14 5.67 3.82
CA LEU A 39 -6.42 5.14 4.27
C LEU A 39 -7.39 5.02 3.07
N GLY A 40 -7.91 3.82 2.86
CA GLY A 40 -8.89 3.53 1.80
C GLY A 40 -8.35 3.54 0.37
N GLU A 41 -7.03 3.63 0.16
CA GLU A 41 -6.45 3.78 -1.19
C GLU A 41 -6.80 2.63 -2.15
N HIS A 42 -6.84 1.41 -1.64
CA HIS A 42 -7.11 0.20 -2.42
C HIS A 42 -8.52 -0.35 -2.21
N THR A 43 -9.42 0.36 -1.50
CA THR A 43 -10.76 -0.15 -1.19
C THR A 43 -11.53 -0.51 -2.46
N SER A 44 -11.60 0.42 -3.43
CA SER A 44 -12.32 0.16 -4.70
C SER A 44 -11.66 -0.92 -5.55
N GLU A 45 -10.32 -0.94 -5.61
CA GLU A 45 -9.55 -1.96 -6.36
C GLU A 45 -9.82 -3.37 -5.82
N ILE A 46 -9.84 -3.52 -4.49
CA ILE A 46 -10.09 -4.82 -3.85
C ILE A 46 -11.55 -5.24 -4.02
N LEU A 47 -12.51 -4.32 -3.88
CA LEU A 47 -13.93 -4.66 -4.04
C LEU A 47 -14.25 -5.08 -5.49
N ASP A 48 -13.70 -4.38 -6.47
CA ASP A 48 -13.80 -4.76 -7.88
C ASP A 48 -13.19 -6.14 -8.14
N ALA A 49 -12.00 -6.41 -7.60
CA ALA A 49 -11.35 -7.72 -7.71
C ALA A 49 -12.14 -8.86 -7.04
N LEU A 50 -12.99 -8.54 -6.06
CA LEU A 50 -13.91 -9.48 -5.41
C LEU A 50 -15.24 -9.67 -6.16
N GLY A 51 -15.49 -8.90 -7.22
CA GLY A 51 -16.66 -9.00 -8.08
C GLY A 51 -17.81 -8.05 -7.72
N TYR A 52 -17.59 -7.06 -6.84
CA TYR A 52 -18.58 -6.01 -6.62
C TYR A 52 -18.62 -5.05 -7.80
N SER A 53 -19.83 -4.73 -8.26
CA SER A 53 -20.05 -3.72 -9.28
C SER A 53 -19.71 -2.31 -8.78
N LEU A 54 -19.47 -1.38 -9.70
CA LEU A 54 -19.23 0.03 -9.36
C LEU A 54 -20.42 0.66 -8.62
N ASP A 55 -21.65 0.22 -8.94
CA ASP A 55 -22.86 0.71 -8.30
C ASP A 55 -22.92 0.24 -6.83
N GLU A 56 -22.66 -1.04 -6.54
CA GLU A 56 -22.59 -1.57 -5.17
C GLU A 56 -21.49 -0.89 -4.34
N ILE A 57 -20.33 -0.61 -4.95
CA ILE A 57 -19.23 0.12 -4.29
C ILE A 57 -19.65 1.54 -3.96
N SER A 58 -20.40 2.21 -4.84
CA SER A 58 -20.95 3.54 -4.59
C SER A 58 -21.96 3.53 -3.44
N GLU A 59 -22.88 2.57 -3.43
CA GLU A 59 -23.88 2.42 -2.36
C GLU A 59 -23.23 2.23 -0.98
N MET A 60 -22.18 1.39 -0.91
CA MET A 60 -21.43 1.19 0.34
C MET A 60 -20.72 2.46 0.82
N ARG A 61 -20.18 3.27 -0.11
CA ARG A 61 -19.55 4.57 0.21
C ARG A 61 -20.58 5.56 0.75
N ASP A 62 -21.75 5.63 0.14
CA ASP A 62 -22.84 6.51 0.57
C ASP A 62 -23.39 6.10 1.94
N ALA A 63 -23.49 4.79 2.19
CA ALA A 63 -23.85 4.24 3.50
C ALA A 63 -22.74 4.41 4.57
N ARG A 64 -21.54 4.84 4.17
CA ARG A 64 -20.34 4.99 5.04
C ARG A 64 -19.95 3.71 5.76
N VAL A 65 -20.10 2.57 5.08
CA VAL A 65 -19.65 1.25 5.58
C VAL A 65 -18.30 0.82 5.00
N VAL A 66 -17.75 1.59 4.06
CA VAL A 66 -16.41 1.45 3.46
C VAL A 66 -15.72 2.80 3.28
#